data_AF-A0A7M7P5I0-F1
#
_entry.id   AF-A0A7M7P5I0-F1
#
_cell.length_a   1.000
_cell.length_b   1.000
_cell.length_c   1.000
_cell.angle_alpha   90.00
_cell.angle_beta   90.00
_cell.angle_gamma   90.00
#
_symmetry.space_group_name_H-M   'P 1'
#
loop_
_entity.id
_entity.type
_entity.pdbx_description
1 polymer ?
#
loop_
_entity_poly.entity_id
_entity_poly.type
_entity_poly.pdbx_seq_one_letter_code
_entity_poly.pdbx_strand_id
1 'polypeptide(L)'
;MDTYTAGEDEIRWRTFSNLAEGSLSPEGDRTLTYTIRSATKRNADIYGMVQNGMVENLMYSLIRVIVSDCPSGRWNIPPCDRLCDNCYNGGICHPQSGTCICPPGFMGKNCLTACDENRFGWECELECGAGNALEACSGSQVCLPDPYGCNCLAGFTGINCDEQCFPGKFGVDCFQDCHCVGGMPCDAFTGRCEGDCEDGWSGEGCQVPSVCPVGYIGISCTELCNCPEDSECEKDSGFCTSSGGQCEIGYVADSPQRPDGCVTFAGCFESCSKTCHCAGGVEDCNQETGMCSQGTCHPRWTGDKCQTDRFSISRAKTNPGVAMFFCTFSTDTSGNIPSIKATVGDFSMENWENAQAANTATDQSSLQSYFSFSINVNGNQPIYCFVGTSTSDIGFAFIRLPLPETFVLPVFNKAPEVAELGFNYVIIAWDSWNGNVDVGEGPIIGYKVYVTDSDRNERNTFIASSGALMEMESSGIASSRKRRQGDEGLLMYNVTGLDDGQAYEIQISAVREGVNGEGEKGPALSITTIKLGESLVFPICSADRNVFRRKYRI
;
A
#
# COMPACT_ATOMS: atom_id res chain seq x y z
N MET A 1 14.90 59.27 -4.38
CA MET A 1 13.65 59.79 -4.96
C MET A 1 13.24 58.75 -5.99
N ASP A 2 12.36 57.79 -5.70
CA ASP A 2 11.33 57.78 -4.67
C ASP A 2 11.18 56.39 -4.04
N THR A 3 11.19 56.38 -2.70
CA THR A 3 10.69 55.27 -1.88
C THR A 3 9.18 55.24 -2.04
N TYR A 4 8.67 54.26 -2.81
CA TYR A 4 7.25 53.99 -2.86
C TYR A 4 6.87 53.29 -1.55
N THR A 5 6.30 54.04 -0.62
CA THR A 5 5.61 53.48 0.55
C THR A 5 4.28 52.90 0.08
N ALA A 6 4.24 51.57 -0.02
CA ALA A 6 3.00 50.78 -0.11
C ALA A 6 2.04 51.18 1.03
N GLY A 7 0.75 51.35 0.71
CA GLY A 7 -0.28 51.73 1.68
C GLY A 7 -0.52 50.65 2.73
N GLU A 8 -1.03 51.04 3.91
CA GLU A 8 -1.22 50.16 5.08
C GLU A 8 -2.18 48.96 4.85
N ASP A 9 -2.87 48.88 3.71
CA ASP A 9 -3.86 47.85 3.36
C ASP A 9 -3.45 46.91 2.19
N GLU A 10 -2.19 46.93 1.73
CA GLU A 10 -1.77 46.15 0.56
C GLU A 10 -1.64 44.63 0.83
N ILE A 11 -2.28 43.79 -0.01
CA ILE A 11 -2.16 42.33 0.03
C ILE A 11 -0.83 41.91 -0.59
N ARG A 12 -0.05 41.10 0.15
CA ARG A 12 1.28 40.61 -0.23
C ARG A 12 1.32 39.10 -0.21
N TRP A 13 2.26 38.51 -0.95
CA TRP A 13 2.61 37.11 -0.77
C TRP A 13 3.77 36.99 0.22
N ARG A 14 3.81 35.89 0.97
CA ARG A 14 4.89 35.54 1.88
C ARG A 14 5.17 34.05 1.83
N THR A 15 6.43 33.65 1.84
CA THR A 15 6.82 32.24 1.96
C THR A 15 7.06 31.85 3.41
N PHE A 16 6.88 30.57 3.76
CA PHE A 16 6.97 30.12 5.16
C PHE A 16 8.34 29.56 5.55
N SER A 17 9.11 29.01 4.61
CA SER A 17 10.42 28.42 4.95
C SER A 17 11.51 29.48 5.12
N ASN A 18 11.57 30.47 4.22
CA ASN A 18 12.60 31.53 4.24
C ASN A 18 12.05 32.94 4.54
N LEU A 19 10.74 33.06 4.80
CA LEU A 19 10.07 34.32 5.14
C LEU A 19 10.25 35.45 4.10
N ALA A 20 10.48 35.11 2.84
CA ALA A 20 10.49 36.07 1.75
C ALA A 20 9.08 36.63 1.53
N GLU A 21 8.98 37.89 1.10
CA GLU A 21 7.69 38.55 0.82
C GLU A 21 7.78 39.47 -0.40
N GLY A 22 6.62 39.75 -1.01
CA GLY A 22 6.53 40.67 -2.13
C GLY A 22 5.09 41.06 -2.49
N SER A 23 4.95 42.05 -3.36
CA SER A 23 3.64 42.53 -3.84
C SER A 23 3.03 41.58 -4.86
N LEU A 24 1.70 41.55 -4.90
CA LEU A 24 0.89 40.88 -5.91
C LEU A 24 0.46 41.89 -6.99
N SER A 25 0.34 41.44 -8.23
CA SER A 25 -0.15 42.26 -9.34
C SER A 25 -1.60 41.90 -9.65
N PRO A 26 -2.51 42.87 -9.85
CA PRO A 26 -3.86 42.58 -10.31
C PRO A 26 -3.83 42.08 -11.76
N GLU A 27 -4.55 41.00 -12.02
CA GLU A 27 -4.74 40.41 -13.35
C GLU A 27 -6.25 40.23 -13.59
N GLY A 28 -6.82 41.01 -14.51
CA GLY A 28 -8.27 41.07 -14.71
C GLY A 28 -9.03 41.74 -13.56
N ASP A 29 -10.34 41.52 -13.48
CA ASP A 29 -11.21 42.26 -12.55
C ASP A 29 -11.21 41.74 -11.10
N ARG A 30 -10.66 40.55 -10.81
CA ARG A 30 -10.76 39.90 -9.48
C ARG A 30 -9.61 38.98 -9.06
N THR A 31 -8.52 38.92 -9.80
CA THR A 31 -7.42 37.97 -9.54
C THR A 31 -6.14 38.71 -9.18
N LEU A 32 -5.43 38.20 -8.17
CA LEU A 32 -4.11 38.69 -7.75
C LEU A 32 -3.07 37.64 -8.09
N THR A 33 -2.06 38.03 -8.84
CA THR A 33 -1.06 37.11 -9.39
C THR A 33 0.35 37.49 -8.96
N TYR A 34 1.15 36.49 -8.63
CA TYR A 34 2.61 36.60 -8.53
C TYR A 34 3.24 35.63 -9.52
N THR A 35 4.08 36.15 -10.42
CA THR A 35 4.70 35.35 -11.48
C THR A 35 6.15 35.03 -11.14
N ILE A 36 6.46 33.74 -10.99
CA ILE A 36 7.84 33.26 -10.90
C ILE A 36 8.29 32.88 -12.31
N ARG A 37 9.21 33.67 -12.89
CA ARG A 37 9.81 33.35 -14.20
C ARG A 37 10.96 32.38 -14.00
N SER A 38 10.94 31.24 -14.69
CA SER A 38 11.97 30.19 -14.62
C SER A 38 12.19 29.66 -13.20
N ALA A 39 11.17 29.01 -12.64
CA ALA A 39 11.22 28.45 -11.29
C ALA A 39 12.36 27.42 -11.13
N THR A 40 13.01 27.46 -9.97
CA THR A 40 14.07 26.52 -9.55
C THR A 40 13.67 25.87 -8.23
N LYS A 41 14.40 24.84 -7.77
CA LYS A 41 14.15 24.20 -6.47
C LYS A 41 14.12 25.18 -5.28
N ARG A 42 14.80 26.34 -5.39
CA ARG A 42 14.77 27.40 -4.38
C ARG A 42 13.43 28.13 -4.27
N ASN A 43 12.57 27.98 -5.27
CA ASN A 43 11.22 28.54 -5.31
C ASN A 43 10.17 27.55 -4.78
N ALA A 44 10.52 26.31 -4.47
CA ALA A 44 9.60 25.38 -3.82
C ALA A 44 9.42 25.78 -2.36
N ASP A 45 8.20 26.17 -2.00
CA ASP A 45 7.83 26.58 -0.64
C ASP A 45 6.29 26.60 -0.52
N ILE A 46 5.80 26.87 0.68
CA ILE A 46 4.41 27.26 0.92
C ILE A 46 4.33 28.78 0.81
N TYR A 47 3.46 29.25 -0.07
CA TYR A 47 3.17 30.66 -0.29
C TYR A 47 1.84 31.01 0.38
N GLY A 48 1.85 32.00 1.26
CA GLY A 48 0.67 32.57 1.88
C GLY A 48 0.35 33.96 1.36
N MET A 49 -0.93 34.27 1.20
CA MET A 49 -1.38 35.66 1.05
C MET A 49 -1.57 36.30 2.41
N VAL A 50 -1.07 37.52 2.57
CA VAL A 50 -1.01 38.24 3.84
C VAL A 50 -1.42 39.70 3.64
N GLN A 51 -2.29 40.19 4.53
CA GLN A 51 -2.61 41.61 4.69
C GLN A 51 -2.26 42.06 6.12
N ASN A 52 -1.95 43.34 6.34
CA ASN A 52 -1.67 43.86 7.68
C ASN A 52 -2.84 43.58 8.64
N GLY A 53 -2.55 43.09 9.84
CA GLY A 53 -3.56 42.68 10.84
C GLY A 53 -4.13 41.25 10.68
N MET A 54 -3.93 40.59 9.52
CA MET A 54 -4.34 39.18 9.33
C MET A 54 -3.33 38.19 9.91
N VAL A 55 -2.04 38.56 9.94
CA VAL A 55 -0.94 37.75 10.51
C VAL A 55 -1.17 37.45 11.99
N GLU A 56 -1.60 38.46 12.75
CA GLU A 56 -1.84 38.38 14.20
C GLU A 56 -3.05 37.50 14.54
N ASN A 57 -3.97 37.32 13.58
CA ASN A 57 -5.19 36.52 13.71
C ASN A 57 -5.09 35.14 13.01
N LEU A 58 -3.91 34.75 12.50
CA LEU A 58 -3.67 33.51 11.76
C LEU A 58 -4.55 33.30 10.51
N MET A 59 -5.02 34.39 9.88
CA MET A 59 -5.85 34.32 8.68
C MET A 59 -4.96 34.32 7.43
N TYR A 60 -4.73 33.13 6.84
CA TYR A 60 -3.91 32.95 5.64
C TYR A 60 -4.65 32.10 4.59
N SER A 61 -4.44 32.44 3.31
CA SER A 61 -4.68 31.51 2.19
C SER A 61 -3.33 30.93 1.78
N LEU A 62 -3.20 29.61 1.73
CA LEU A 62 -1.93 28.91 1.47
C LEU A 62 -1.96 28.17 0.14
N ILE A 63 -0.86 28.24 -0.60
CA ILE A 63 -0.62 27.46 -1.82
C ILE A 63 0.76 26.84 -1.70
N ARG A 64 0.86 25.52 -1.88
CA ARG A 64 2.13 24.82 -1.92
C ARG A 64 2.65 24.78 -3.35
N VAL A 65 3.86 25.30 -3.56
CA VAL A 65 4.54 25.24 -4.86
C VAL A 65 5.59 24.13 -4.80
N ILE A 66 5.44 23.13 -5.67
CA ILE A 66 6.40 22.03 -5.83
C ILE A 66 7.17 22.28 -7.12
N VAL A 67 8.51 22.20 -7.05
CA VAL A 67 9.37 22.30 -8.23
C VAL A 67 10.14 20.98 -8.36
N SER A 68 9.99 20.30 -9.49
CA SER A 68 10.72 19.07 -9.79
C SER A 68 12.21 19.36 -10.04
N ASP A 69 13.07 18.37 -9.76
CA ASP A 69 14.52 18.48 -10.00
C ASP A 69 14.89 18.36 -11.48
N CYS A 70 14.03 17.72 -12.28
CA CYS A 70 14.17 17.63 -13.71
C CYS A 70 13.02 18.36 -14.43
N PRO A 71 13.25 18.85 -15.68
CA PRO A 71 12.18 19.32 -16.55
C PRO A 71 11.11 18.25 -16.78
N SER A 72 9.91 18.68 -17.15
CA SER A 72 8.80 17.76 -17.46
C SER A 72 9.21 16.70 -18.48
N GLY A 73 8.86 15.45 -18.20
CA GLY A 73 9.18 14.31 -19.07
C GLY A 73 10.61 13.79 -18.96
N ARG A 74 11.45 14.32 -18.06
CA ARG A 74 12.83 13.84 -17.84
C ARG A 74 13.11 13.36 -16.42
N TRP A 75 14.03 12.42 -16.32
CA TRP A 75 14.54 11.86 -15.06
C TRP A 75 16.05 11.59 -15.18
N ASN A 76 16.60 10.93 -14.15
CA ASN A 76 18.03 10.67 -13.95
C ASN A 76 18.76 11.92 -13.42
N ILE A 77 18.34 12.39 -12.24
CA ILE A 77 19.10 13.41 -11.49
C ILE A 77 20.52 12.90 -11.24
N PRO A 78 21.57 13.73 -11.37
CA PRO A 78 21.55 15.15 -11.76
C PRO A 78 21.36 15.51 -13.25
N PRO A 79 21.80 14.72 -14.26
CA PRO A 79 21.84 15.20 -15.63
C PRO A 79 20.47 15.42 -16.30
N CYS A 80 19.41 14.77 -15.80
CA CYS A 80 18.07 14.86 -16.37
C CYS A 80 18.04 14.54 -17.87
N ASP A 81 18.82 13.55 -18.29
CA ASP A 81 19.13 13.21 -19.68
C ASP A 81 18.30 12.01 -20.19
N ARG A 82 17.38 11.48 -19.38
CA ARG A 82 16.54 10.35 -19.78
C ARG A 82 15.08 10.74 -19.85
N LEU A 83 14.39 10.23 -20.87
CA LEU A 83 12.93 10.34 -20.99
C LEU A 83 12.24 9.44 -19.97
N CYS A 84 11.18 9.97 -19.38
CA CYS A 84 10.31 9.24 -18.46
C CYS A 84 9.46 8.19 -19.17
N ASP A 85 8.79 7.34 -18.38
CA ASP A 85 7.57 6.68 -18.85
C ASP A 85 6.50 7.75 -19.20
N ASN A 86 5.70 7.52 -20.26
CA ASN A 86 4.58 8.41 -20.57
C ASN A 86 3.46 8.23 -19.54
N CYS A 87 3.11 9.29 -18.80
CA CYS A 87 2.14 9.23 -17.72
C CYS A 87 0.80 9.84 -18.16
N TYR A 88 -0.27 9.05 -18.08
CA TYR A 88 -1.62 9.45 -18.46
C TYR A 88 -2.45 9.95 -17.28
N ASN A 89 -3.63 10.51 -17.59
CA ASN A 89 -4.66 10.91 -16.62
C ASN A 89 -4.20 11.91 -15.56
N GLY A 90 -3.12 12.66 -15.82
CA GLY A 90 -2.53 13.60 -14.86
C GLY A 90 -1.40 13.02 -14.02
N GLY A 91 -0.92 11.81 -14.34
CA GLY A 91 0.25 11.21 -13.69
C GLY A 91 1.52 12.04 -13.89
N ILE A 92 2.40 12.01 -12.90
CA ILE A 92 3.64 12.79 -12.88
C ILE A 92 4.83 11.84 -12.82
N CYS A 93 5.83 12.06 -13.69
CA CYS A 93 7.06 11.29 -13.66
C CYS A 93 7.91 11.63 -12.43
N HIS A 94 8.40 10.60 -11.74
CA HIS A 94 9.33 10.76 -10.63
C HIS A 94 10.77 11.00 -11.14
N PRO A 95 11.44 12.11 -10.78
CA PRO A 95 12.67 12.57 -11.44
C PRO A 95 13.90 11.68 -11.14
N GLN A 96 13.85 10.84 -10.11
CA GLN A 96 14.94 9.89 -9.82
C GLN A 96 14.78 8.53 -10.50
N SER A 97 13.55 8.07 -10.72
CA SER A 97 13.28 6.69 -11.20
C SER A 97 12.73 6.62 -12.61
N GLY A 98 12.20 7.72 -13.15
CA GLY A 98 11.56 7.76 -14.46
C GLY A 98 10.15 7.17 -14.51
N THR A 99 9.67 6.61 -13.40
CA THR A 99 8.37 5.95 -13.29
C THR A 99 7.25 6.94 -13.01
N CYS A 100 6.04 6.63 -13.44
CA CYS A 100 4.86 7.44 -13.14
C CYS A 100 4.41 7.30 -11.68
N ILE A 101 4.07 8.43 -11.07
CA ILE A 101 3.23 8.50 -9.87
C ILE A 101 1.82 8.75 -10.36
N CYS A 102 0.94 7.76 -10.15
CA CYS A 102 -0.40 7.83 -10.68
C CYS A 102 -1.34 8.67 -9.82
N PRO A 103 -2.25 9.41 -10.46
CA PRO A 103 -3.24 10.24 -9.79
C PRO A 103 -4.24 9.37 -9.02
N PRO A 104 -4.82 9.84 -7.91
CA PRO A 104 -5.81 9.09 -7.14
C PRO A 104 -7.02 8.74 -8.03
N GLY A 105 -7.30 7.44 -8.16
CA GLY A 105 -8.32 6.91 -9.07
C GLY A 105 -7.75 6.23 -10.33
N PHE A 106 -6.42 6.24 -10.51
CA PHE A 106 -5.75 5.55 -11.62
C PHE A 106 -4.52 4.78 -11.16
N MET A 107 -4.19 3.69 -11.87
CA MET A 107 -3.06 2.81 -11.56
C MET A 107 -2.34 2.31 -12.83
N GLY A 108 -1.33 1.47 -12.60
CA GLY A 108 -0.51 0.85 -13.63
C GLY A 108 0.69 1.70 -14.03
N LYS A 109 1.63 1.11 -14.75
CA LYS A 109 2.94 1.72 -15.10
C LYS A 109 2.82 3.12 -15.72
N ASN A 110 1.79 3.33 -16.55
CA ASN A 110 1.54 4.56 -17.30
C ASN A 110 0.27 5.30 -16.84
N CYS A 111 -0.34 4.88 -15.72
CA CYS A 111 -1.58 5.49 -15.18
C CYS A 111 -2.80 5.43 -16.11
N LEU A 112 -2.83 4.44 -17.02
CA LEU A 112 -3.90 4.26 -18.00
C LEU A 112 -5.14 3.57 -17.44
N THR A 113 -5.00 2.80 -16.36
CA THR A 113 -6.08 1.97 -15.83
C THR A 113 -6.81 2.72 -14.72
N ALA A 114 -8.12 2.90 -14.87
CA ALA A 114 -8.95 3.52 -13.83
C ALA A 114 -9.24 2.54 -12.68
N CYS A 115 -9.43 3.05 -11.47
CA CYS A 115 -9.58 2.26 -10.25
C CYS A 115 -11.01 1.75 -9.95
N ASP A 116 -11.96 1.92 -10.87
CA ASP A 116 -13.40 1.94 -10.59
C ASP A 116 -13.80 3.08 -9.62
N GLU A 117 -15.10 3.35 -9.47
CA GLU A 117 -15.60 4.46 -8.64
C GLU A 117 -15.14 4.34 -7.18
N ASN A 118 -14.72 5.48 -6.60
CA ASN A 118 -14.39 5.65 -5.17
C ASN A 118 -13.18 4.88 -4.65
N ARG A 119 -12.41 4.28 -5.55
CA ARG A 119 -11.17 3.58 -5.22
C ARG A 119 -9.95 4.40 -5.61
N PHE A 120 -8.89 4.23 -4.84
CA PHE A 120 -7.60 4.88 -5.07
C PHE A 120 -6.51 4.07 -4.37
N GLY A 121 -5.26 4.53 -4.48
CA GLY A 121 -4.10 3.78 -4.03
C GLY A 121 -3.24 3.35 -5.21
N TRP A 122 -2.15 2.65 -4.92
CA TRP A 122 -1.20 2.27 -5.96
C TRP A 122 -1.75 1.16 -6.87
N GLU A 123 -2.56 0.26 -6.30
CA GLU A 123 -3.27 -0.83 -6.97
C GLU A 123 -4.79 -0.73 -6.73
N CYS A 124 -5.31 0.49 -6.53
CA CYS A 124 -6.73 0.75 -6.26
C CYS A 124 -7.28 0.03 -5.01
N GLU A 125 -6.40 -0.21 -4.03
CA GLU A 125 -6.67 -1.01 -2.85
C GLU A 125 -7.46 -0.27 -1.76
N LEU A 126 -7.51 1.06 -1.83
CA LEU A 126 -8.18 1.92 -0.87
C LEU A 126 -9.55 2.33 -1.42
N GLU A 127 -10.52 2.48 -0.54
CA GLU A 127 -11.89 2.90 -0.86
C GLU A 127 -12.32 3.97 0.15
N CYS A 128 -13.08 4.97 -0.30
CA CYS A 128 -13.65 5.98 0.60
C CYS A 128 -14.64 5.34 1.60
N GLY A 129 -14.88 6.00 2.75
CA GLY A 129 -15.60 5.44 3.90
C GLY A 129 -17.08 5.09 3.70
N ALA A 130 -17.76 4.66 4.77
CA ALA A 130 -19.15 4.17 4.71
C ALA A 130 -20.17 5.28 4.41
N GLY A 131 -20.78 5.20 3.21
CA GLY A 131 -21.82 6.09 2.68
C GLY A 131 -22.31 5.55 1.32
N ASN A 132 -23.19 6.26 0.61
CA ASN A 132 -23.36 5.96 -0.82
C ASN A 132 -22.08 6.40 -1.57
N ALA A 133 -21.76 5.72 -2.67
CA ALA A 133 -20.57 5.94 -3.50
C ALA A 133 -20.24 7.44 -3.72
N LEU A 134 -21.24 8.22 -4.12
CA LEU A 134 -21.11 9.64 -4.44
C LEU A 134 -20.80 10.55 -3.23
N GLU A 135 -21.35 10.25 -2.05
CA GLU A 135 -21.16 11.05 -0.84
C GLU A 135 -19.88 10.68 -0.08
N ALA A 136 -19.39 9.44 -0.24
CA ALA A 136 -18.25 8.92 0.52
C ALA A 136 -16.92 9.62 0.20
N CYS A 137 -16.69 9.99 -1.07
CA CYS A 137 -15.45 10.64 -1.50
C CYS A 137 -15.58 12.17 -1.64
N SER A 138 -16.79 12.71 -1.64
CA SER A 138 -17.01 14.17 -1.66
C SER A 138 -16.32 14.81 -0.45
N GLY A 139 -15.54 15.87 -0.69
CA GLY A 139 -14.72 16.49 0.36
C GLY A 139 -13.29 15.94 0.48
N SER A 140 -12.94 14.89 -0.28
CA SER A 140 -11.66 14.19 -0.11
C SER A 140 -10.58 14.73 -1.04
N GLN A 141 -9.61 15.42 -0.44
CA GLN A 141 -8.34 15.76 -1.09
C GLN A 141 -7.29 14.69 -0.78
N VAL A 142 -6.68 14.11 -1.82
CA VAL A 142 -5.67 13.07 -1.68
C VAL A 142 -4.29 13.65 -2.02
N CYS A 143 -3.36 13.53 -1.08
CA CYS A 143 -1.97 13.95 -1.25
C CYS A 143 -1.06 12.75 -1.50
N LEU A 144 -0.28 12.80 -2.56
CA LEU A 144 0.72 11.80 -2.94
C LEU A 144 2.14 12.35 -2.74
N PRO A 145 3.17 11.48 -2.72
CA PRO A 145 4.56 11.91 -2.58
C PRO A 145 4.97 12.92 -3.65
N ASP A 146 5.87 13.83 -3.27
CA ASP A 146 6.50 14.73 -4.23
C ASP A 146 7.18 13.92 -5.35
N PRO A 147 7.13 14.39 -6.62
CA PRO A 147 6.67 15.72 -7.04
C PRO A 147 5.15 15.84 -7.31
N TYR A 148 4.32 14.86 -6.96
CA TYR A 148 2.91 14.86 -7.38
C TYR A 148 2.07 15.98 -6.73
N GLY A 149 2.05 16.04 -5.39
CA GLY A 149 1.25 17.03 -4.66
C GLY A 149 -0.12 16.50 -4.21
N CYS A 150 -1.14 17.36 -4.23
CA CYS A 150 -2.48 17.03 -3.73
C CYS A 150 -3.55 17.44 -4.75
N ASN A 151 -4.50 16.54 -5.03
CA ASN A 151 -5.64 16.78 -5.90
C ASN A 151 -6.89 16.15 -5.30
N CYS A 152 -8.07 16.52 -5.80
CA CYS A 152 -9.29 15.77 -5.56
C CYS A 152 -9.20 14.38 -6.19
N LEU A 153 -9.95 13.43 -5.62
CA LEU A 153 -10.14 12.13 -6.24
C LEU A 153 -10.76 12.29 -7.63
N ALA A 154 -10.43 11.39 -8.57
CA ALA A 154 -11.05 11.37 -9.89
C ALA A 154 -12.58 11.47 -9.80
N GLY A 155 -13.20 12.31 -10.65
CA GLY A 155 -14.64 12.57 -10.62
C GLY A 155 -15.06 13.78 -9.79
N PHE A 156 -14.16 14.35 -8.98
CA PHE A 156 -14.41 15.52 -8.14
C PHE A 156 -13.47 16.69 -8.45
N THR A 157 -13.91 17.90 -8.16
CA THR A 157 -13.19 19.16 -8.36
C THR A 157 -13.59 20.20 -7.30
N GLY A 158 -13.03 21.40 -7.42
CA GLY A 158 -13.19 22.49 -6.46
C GLY A 158 -12.17 22.43 -5.32
N ILE A 159 -11.97 23.54 -4.64
CA ILE A 159 -10.96 23.64 -3.56
C ILE A 159 -11.23 22.69 -2.39
N ASN A 160 -12.50 22.31 -2.19
CA ASN A 160 -12.92 21.38 -1.17
C ASN A 160 -13.24 19.98 -1.72
N CYS A 161 -13.11 19.72 -3.02
CA CYS A 161 -13.44 18.43 -3.63
C CYS A 161 -14.90 17.97 -3.42
N ASP A 162 -15.82 18.91 -3.25
CA ASP A 162 -17.25 18.69 -2.99
C ASP A 162 -18.13 18.90 -4.25
N GLU A 163 -17.51 19.24 -5.37
CA GLU A 163 -18.17 19.41 -6.66
C GLU A 163 -17.80 18.24 -7.58
N GLN A 164 -18.79 17.68 -8.28
CA GLN A 164 -18.53 16.67 -9.31
C GLN A 164 -18.12 17.29 -10.64
N CYS A 165 -17.46 16.51 -11.47
CA CYS A 165 -17.13 16.93 -12.83
C CYS A 165 -18.37 17.34 -13.62
N PHE A 166 -18.25 18.48 -14.30
CA PHE A 166 -19.23 18.86 -15.32
C PHE A 166 -19.22 17.84 -16.48
N PRO A 167 -20.38 17.57 -17.12
CA PRO A 167 -20.44 16.68 -18.27
C PRO A 167 -19.43 17.08 -19.36
N GLY A 168 -18.63 16.11 -19.80
CA GLY A 168 -17.55 16.35 -20.78
C GLY A 168 -16.15 16.46 -20.16
N LYS A 169 -16.02 16.37 -18.83
CA LYS A 169 -14.74 16.28 -18.11
C LYS A 169 -14.68 15.03 -17.25
N PHE A 170 -13.48 14.51 -17.03
CA PHE A 170 -13.22 13.38 -16.12
C PHE A 170 -11.87 13.51 -15.43
N GLY A 171 -11.57 12.54 -14.55
CA GLY A 171 -10.27 12.40 -13.91
C GLY A 171 -10.07 13.34 -12.72
N VAL A 172 -8.83 13.47 -12.25
CA VAL A 172 -8.52 14.24 -11.03
C VAL A 172 -8.70 15.74 -11.26
N ASP A 173 -9.32 16.39 -10.28
CA ASP A 173 -9.78 17.79 -10.38
C ASP A 173 -10.62 18.10 -11.64
N CYS A 174 -11.09 17.07 -12.34
CA CYS A 174 -11.77 17.16 -13.64
C CYS A 174 -10.92 17.84 -14.73
N PHE A 175 -9.61 17.63 -14.72
CA PHE A 175 -8.69 18.26 -15.67
C PHE A 175 -8.70 17.62 -17.06
N GLN A 176 -9.21 16.40 -17.21
CA GLN A 176 -9.22 15.69 -18.48
C GLN A 176 -10.52 15.94 -19.25
N ASP A 177 -10.41 16.11 -20.57
CA ASP A 177 -11.55 16.26 -21.49
C ASP A 177 -12.03 14.90 -21.99
N CYS A 178 -13.35 14.70 -22.06
CA CYS A 178 -13.93 13.51 -22.68
C CYS A 178 -13.72 13.54 -24.20
N HIS A 179 -13.28 12.41 -24.77
CA HIS A 179 -13.11 12.24 -26.21
C HIS A 179 -14.03 11.14 -26.77
N CYS A 180 -15.32 11.22 -26.43
CA CYS A 180 -16.35 10.28 -26.92
C CYS A 180 -17.00 10.75 -28.20
N VAL A 181 -17.34 9.82 -29.11
CA VAL A 181 -17.97 10.13 -30.41
C VAL A 181 -19.14 11.12 -30.25
N GLY A 182 -19.08 12.21 -31.02
CA GLY A 182 -20.14 13.21 -31.08
C GLY A 182 -20.17 14.15 -29.88
N GLY A 183 -19.05 14.31 -29.16
CA GLY A 183 -18.97 15.17 -27.97
C GLY A 183 -19.85 14.70 -26.82
N MET A 184 -20.16 13.41 -26.77
CA MET A 184 -20.95 12.83 -25.68
C MET A 184 -20.17 12.89 -24.36
N PRO A 185 -20.86 13.03 -23.22
CA PRO A 185 -20.19 12.95 -21.92
C PRO A 185 -19.64 11.54 -21.69
N CYS A 186 -18.51 11.48 -20.99
CA CYS A 186 -17.92 10.25 -20.48
C CYS A 186 -18.20 10.11 -18.98
N ASP A 187 -17.92 8.92 -18.46
CA ASP A 187 -17.90 8.69 -17.02
C ASP A 187 -16.86 9.57 -16.33
N ALA A 188 -17.26 10.30 -15.29
CA ALA A 188 -16.43 11.31 -14.64
C ALA A 188 -15.21 10.71 -13.90
N PHE A 189 -15.28 9.45 -13.47
CA PHE A 189 -14.25 8.78 -12.71
C PHE A 189 -13.21 8.10 -13.60
N THR A 190 -13.67 7.44 -14.66
CA THR A 190 -12.87 6.55 -15.51
C THR A 190 -12.57 7.14 -16.89
N GLY A 191 -13.34 8.13 -17.34
CA GLY A 191 -13.29 8.66 -18.70
C GLY A 191 -13.99 7.78 -19.74
N ARG A 192 -14.60 6.67 -19.32
CA ARG A 192 -15.19 5.69 -20.23
C ARG A 192 -16.39 6.25 -20.98
N CYS A 193 -16.44 6.01 -22.28
CA CYS A 193 -17.55 6.37 -23.13
C CYS A 193 -18.61 5.24 -23.18
N GLU A 194 -19.89 5.59 -23.29
CA GLU A 194 -20.96 4.61 -23.56
C GLU A 194 -20.87 4.01 -24.99
N GLY A 195 -20.11 4.66 -25.89
CA GLY A 195 -19.82 4.21 -27.24
C GLY A 195 -18.32 4.26 -27.55
N ASP A 196 -17.97 4.42 -28.84
CA ASP A 196 -16.57 4.51 -29.27
C ASP A 196 -15.93 5.88 -28.95
N CYS A 197 -14.59 5.91 -29.00
CA CYS A 197 -13.80 7.14 -28.93
C CYS A 197 -13.91 7.95 -30.22
N GLU A 198 -13.77 9.28 -30.12
CA GLU A 198 -13.67 10.15 -31.29
C GLU A 198 -12.49 9.75 -32.19
N ASP A 199 -12.59 10.10 -33.47
CA ASP A 199 -11.52 9.89 -34.44
C ASP A 199 -10.22 10.51 -33.92
N GLY A 200 -9.21 9.67 -33.73
CA GLY A 200 -7.93 10.08 -33.19
C GLY A 200 -7.74 9.85 -31.68
N TRP A 201 -8.68 9.19 -31.01
CA TRP A 201 -8.58 8.84 -29.59
C TRP A 201 -8.81 7.35 -29.34
N SER A 202 -8.21 6.82 -28.28
CA SER A 202 -8.23 5.41 -27.91
C SER A 202 -7.95 5.21 -26.42
N GLY A 203 -7.95 3.96 -25.96
CA GLY A 203 -7.85 3.62 -24.53
C GLY A 203 -9.21 3.48 -23.86
N GLU A 204 -9.23 2.92 -22.66
CA GLU A 204 -10.48 2.63 -21.94
C GLU A 204 -11.32 3.89 -21.64
N GLY A 205 -10.66 5.01 -21.37
CA GLY A 205 -11.27 6.32 -21.14
C GLY A 205 -11.08 7.29 -22.31
N CYS A 206 -10.77 6.80 -23.52
CA CYS A 206 -10.45 7.62 -24.69
C CYS A 206 -9.35 8.68 -24.43
N GLN A 207 -8.40 8.36 -23.56
CA GLN A 207 -7.34 9.25 -23.07
C GLN A 207 -6.04 9.19 -23.89
N VAL A 208 -5.94 8.24 -24.83
CA VAL A 208 -4.74 8.02 -25.65
C VAL A 208 -4.94 8.64 -27.03
N PRO A 209 -4.15 9.67 -27.41
CA PRO A 209 -4.26 10.29 -28.72
C PRO A 209 -3.66 9.43 -29.86
N SER A 210 -4.10 9.68 -31.09
CA SER A 210 -3.58 9.05 -32.30
C SER A 210 -2.24 9.62 -32.74
N VAL A 211 -1.86 10.79 -32.22
CA VAL A 211 -0.52 11.35 -32.36
C VAL A 211 0.12 11.31 -30.99
N CYS A 212 1.23 10.59 -30.88
CA CYS A 212 1.93 10.45 -29.60
C CYS A 212 2.61 11.76 -29.20
N PRO A 213 2.73 12.03 -27.89
CA PRO A 213 3.62 13.08 -27.43
C PRO A 213 5.05 12.83 -27.91
N VAL A 214 5.81 13.91 -28.07
CA VAL A 214 7.22 13.85 -28.44
C VAL A 214 7.98 12.87 -27.55
N GLY A 215 8.77 12.00 -28.17
CA GLY A 215 9.54 10.99 -27.47
C GLY A 215 8.80 9.68 -27.20
N TYR A 216 7.58 9.51 -27.71
CA TYR A 216 6.80 8.27 -27.53
C TYR A 216 6.15 7.74 -28.80
N ILE A 217 5.97 6.42 -28.87
CA ILE A 217 5.38 5.68 -30.00
C ILE A 217 4.53 4.48 -29.51
N GLY A 218 3.95 3.74 -30.45
CA GLY A 218 3.16 2.54 -30.20
C GLY A 218 1.68 2.87 -30.03
N ILE A 219 0.83 1.84 -30.01
CA ILE A 219 -0.63 2.00 -30.02
C ILE A 219 -1.13 2.85 -28.84
N SER A 220 -0.50 2.67 -27.68
CA SER A 220 -0.77 3.37 -26.43
C SER A 220 0.18 4.56 -26.18
N CYS A 221 1.09 4.88 -27.10
CA CYS A 221 2.11 5.92 -26.92
C CYS A 221 2.92 5.77 -25.60
N THR A 222 3.19 4.54 -25.18
CA THR A 222 3.92 4.21 -23.95
C THR A 222 5.35 3.75 -24.19
N GLU A 223 5.72 3.53 -25.45
CA GLU A 223 7.06 3.12 -25.86
C GLU A 223 7.89 4.35 -26.19
N LEU A 224 9.19 4.35 -25.87
CA LEU A 224 10.05 5.53 -26.09
C LEU A 224 10.52 5.64 -27.54
N CYS A 225 10.72 6.87 -27.97
CA CYS A 225 11.25 7.24 -29.26
C CYS A 225 12.42 8.21 -29.08
N ASN A 226 13.61 7.79 -29.47
CA ASN A 226 14.86 8.47 -29.10
C ASN A 226 15.42 9.25 -30.30
N CYS A 227 14.64 10.21 -30.77
CA CYS A 227 15.04 11.12 -31.83
C CYS A 227 15.91 12.26 -31.27
N PRO A 228 16.88 12.78 -32.05
CA PRO A 228 17.71 13.91 -31.64
C PRO A 228 16.88 15.13 -31.27
N GLU A 229 17.36 15.86 -30.25
CA GLU A 229 16.75 17.11 -29.79
C GLU A 229 15.26 16.99 -29.44
N ASP A 230 14.83 15.80 -29.02
CA ASP A 230 13.42 15.50 -28.74
C ASP A 230 12.52 15.86 -29.93
N SER A 231 12.92 15.44 -31.14
CA SER A 231 12.10 15.66 -32.32
C SER A 231 10.95 14.65 -32.44
N GLU A 232 9.90 15.05 -33.16
CA GLU A 232 8.73 14.20 -33.43
C GLU A 232 9.10 12.94 -34.22
N CYS A 233 8.39 11.85 -33.94
CA CYS A 233 8.48 10.61 -34.70
C CYS A 233 7.11 10.03 -35.05
N GLU A 234 7.10 9.20 -36.08
CA GLU A 234 5.89 8.52 -36.54
C GLU A 234 5.42 7.48 -35.52
N LYS A 235 4.13 7.52 -35.15
CA LYS A 235 3.54 6.69 -34.06
C LYS A 235 3.76 5.18 -34.23
N ASP A 236 3.62 4.67 -35.46
CA ASP A 236 3.64 3.23 -35.71
C ASP A 236 5.05 2.71 -36.00
N SER A 237 5.92 3.55 -36.54
CA SER A 237 7.27 3.15 -36.97
C SER A 237 8.37 3.67 -36.06
N GLY A 238 8.15 4.75 -35.29
CA GLY A 238 9.18 5.48 -34.55
C GLY A 238 10.22 6.18 -35.42
N PHE A 239 9.93 6.37 -36.71
CA PHE A 239 10.80 7.07 -37.64
C PHE A 239 10.90 8.56 -37.30
N CYS A 240 12.12 9.07 -37.13
CA CYS A 240 12.38 10.49 -36.89
C CYS A 240 12.29 11.29 -38.18
N THR A 241 11.12 11.87 -38.43
CA THR A 241 10.81 12.59 -39.68
C THR A 241 11.68 13.82 -39.87
N SER A 242 11.88 14.59 -38.79
CA SER A 242 12.61 15.86 -38.79
C SER A 242 14.13 15.70 -38.96
N SER A 243 14.67 14.55 -38.53
CA SER A 243 16.09 14.23 -38.62
C SER A 243 16.43 13.26 -39.77
N GLY A 244 15.45 12.95 -40.63
CA GLY A 244 15.63 12.03 -41.76
C GLY A 244 16.02 10.61 -41.34
N GLY A 245 15.55 10.16 -40.17
CA GLY A 245 15.87 8.85 -39.60
C GLY A 245 17.15 8.80 -38.77
N GLN A 246 17.79 9.94 -38.47
CA GLN A 246 18.90 9.98 -37.51
C GLN A 246 18.37 9.85 -36.08
N CYS A 247 18.95 8.94 -35.29
CA CYS A 247 18.65 8.74 -33.88
C CYS A 247 19.57 9.55 -32.96
N GLU A 248 19.13 9.76 -31.72
CA GLU A 248 19.96 10.37 -30.68
C GLU A 248 21.22 9.52 -30.40
N ILE A 249 22.28 10.17 -29.92
CA ILE A 249 23.56 9.50 -29.64
C ILE A 249 23.32 8.36 -28.63
N GLY A 250 23.56 7.12 -29.06
CA GLY A 250 23.34 5.90 -28.26
C GLY A 250 22.17 5.02 -28.75
N TYR A 251 21.42 5.48 -29.75
CA TYR A 251 20.28 4.78 -30.36
C TYR A 251 20.51 4.53 -31.86
N VAL A 252 19.93 3.48 -32.42
CA VAL A 252 20.01 3.13 -33.85
C VAL A 252 18.63 2.80 -34.41
N ALA A 253 18.47 2.94 -35.73
CA ALA A 253 17.28 2.52 -36.45
C ALA A 253 17.38 1.03 -36.84
N ASP A 254 16.26 0.30 -36.80
CA ASP A 254 16.25 -1.17 -36.93
C ASP A 254 16.53 -1.68 -38.35
N SER A 255 16.53 -0.81 -39.38
CA SER A 255 16.88 -1.20 -40.76
C SER A 255 17.42 -0.06 -41.66
N PRO A 256 18.47 -0.32 -42.47
CA PRO A 256 19.02 0.65 -43.43
C PRO A 256 18.20 0.80 -44.72
N GLN A 257 17.25 -0.09 -45.01
CA GLN A 257 16.37 0.00 -46.18
C GLN A 257 14.97 0.57 -45.85
N ARG A 258 14.60 0.56 -44.57
CA ARG A 258 13.38 1.16 -44.04
C ARG A 258 13.54 1.36 -42.52
N PRO A 259 13.95 2.55 -42.05
CA PRO A 259 14.24 2.77 -40.64
C PRO A 259 12.98 2.72 -39.79
N ASP A 260 12.65 1.54 -39.28
CA ASP A 260 11.74 1.36 -38.17
C ASP A 260 12.52 1.87 -36.93
N GLY A 261 12.07 2.99 -36.35
CA GLY A 261 12.24 3.31 -34.92
C GLY A 261 13.63 3.67 -34.41
N CYS A 262 13.79 4.86 -33.81
CA CYS A 262 14.88 5.11 -32.86
C CYS A 262 14.56 4.56 -31.46
N VAL A 263 14.09 3.32 -31.39
CA VAL A 263 13.61 2.67 -30.15
C VAL A 263 14.72 1.95 -29.39
N THR A 264 15.86 1.80 -30.05
CA THR A 264 16.82 0.77 -29.71
C THR A 264 17.99 1.37 -28.94
N PHE A 265 17.84 1.48 -27.61
CA PHE A 265 18.96 1.87 -26.76
C PHE A 265 19.99 0.75 -26.76
N ALA A 266 21.20 1.10 -27.19
CA ALA A 266 22.44 0.55 -26.67
C ALA A 266 22.49 -0.96 -26.39
N GLY A 267 22.33 -1.73 -27.47
CA GLY A 267 22.52 -3.18 -27.50
C GLY A 267 21.17 -3.87 -27.60
N CYS A 268 20.87 -4.45 -28.75
CA CYS A 268 19.69 -5.26 -29.01
C CYS A 268 20.14 -6.53 -29.72
N PHE A 269 19.32 -7.56 -29.70
CA PHE A 269 19.63 -8.80 -30.39
C PHE A 269 18.40 -9.42 -31.03
N GLU A 270 18.60 -10.43 -31.89
CA GLU A 270 17.50 -11.10 -32.59
C GLU A 270 16.69 -10.10 -33.44
N SER A 271 17.39 -9.39 -34.33
CA SER A 271 16.83 -8.31 -35.15
C SER A 271 16.13 -7.23 -34.31
N CYS A 272 16.64 -7.00 -33.10
CA CYS A 272 16.19 -5.97 -32.17
C CYS A 272 14.74 -6.11 -31.69
N SER A 273 14.17 -7.31 -31.81
CA SER A 273 12.95 -7.69 -31.09
C SER A 273 13.13 -7.74 -29.56
N LYS A 274 14.37 -7.69 -29.07
CA LYS A 274 14.74 -7.74 -27.64
C LYS A 274 15.88 -6.78 -27.34
N THR A 275 15.85 -6.16 -26.16
CA THR A 275 16.80 -5.15 -25.68
C THR A 275 17.86 -5.78 -24.78
N CYS A 276 19.16 -5.64 -25.04
CA CYS A 276 20.19 -6.08 -24.10
C CYS A 276 20.31 -5.15 -22.90
N HIS A 277 20.28 -5.72 -21.71
CA HIS A 277 20.62 -5.03 -20.48
C HIS A 277 22.03 -5.40 -20.01
N CYS A 278 23.01 -5.18 -20.89
CA CYS A 278 24.43 -5.43 -20.70
C CYS A 278 25.06 -4.36 -19.75
N ALA A 279 26.02 -4.72 -18.88
CA ALA A 279 26.63 -3.79 -17.91
C ALA A 279 27.52 -2.72 -18.57
N GLY A 280 28.23 -3.10 -19.65
CA GLY A 280 29.05 -2.19 -20.44
C GLY A 280 28.28 -1.36 -21.47
N GLY A 281 26.94 -1.42 -21.48
CA GLY A 281 26.11 -0.73 -22.47
C GLY A 281 26.22 -1.34 -23.87
N VAL A 282 26.11 -0.49 -24.92
CA VAL A 282 25.99 -0.90 -26.33
C VAL A 282 27.11 -1.83 -26.78
N GLU A 283 28.35 -1.44 -26.49
CA GLU A 283 29.56 -2.08 -27.03
C GLU A 283 29.76 -3.48 -26.43
N ASP A 284 29.07 -3.74 -25.33
CA ASP A 284 29.08 -5.01 -24.65
C ASP A 284 28.08 -6.01 -25.25
N CYS A 285 27.10 -5.59 -26.06
CA CYS A 285 26.06 -6.49 -26.58
C CYS A 285 26.42 -7.15 -27.92
N ASN A 286 26.33 -8.49 -27.98
CA ASN A 286 26.32 -9.22 -29.25
C ASN A 286 24.95 -9.11 -29.95
N GLN A 287 24.94 -8.51 -31.14
CA GLN A 287 23.72 -8.18 -31.89
C GLN A 287 22.97 -9.38 -32.50
N GLU A 288 23.60 -10.55 -32.63
CA GLU A 288 22.93 -11.77 -33.11
C GLU A 288 22.37 -12.58 -31.95
N THR A 289 23.15 -12.70 -30.86
CA THR A 289 22.85 -13.66 -29.80
C THR A 289 22.24 -13.04 -28.55
N GLY A 290 22.50 -11.75 -28.28
CA GLY A 290 22.11 -11.05 -27.05
C GLY A 290 23.06 -11.21 -25.90
N MET A 291 24.21 -11.82 -26.13
CA MET A 291 25.20 -12.09 -25.10
C MET A 291 26.07 -10.86 -24.81
N CYS A 292 26.38 -10.63 -23.54
CA CYS A 292 27.35 -9.61 -23.13
C CYS A 292 28.78 -10.09 -23.42
N SER A 293 29.60 -9.29 -24.08
CA SER A 293 31.00 -9.53 -24.44
C SER A 293 31.91 -9.63 -23.21
N GLN A 294 31.61 -8.83 -22.18
CA GLN A 294 32.21 -8.86 -20.85
C GLN A 294 31.49 -9.87 -19.92
N GLY A 295 30.39 -10.46 -20.40
CA GLY A 295 29.62 -11.48 -19.69
C GLY A 295 28.84 -10.96 -18.47
N THR A 296 28.68 -9.65 -18.32
CA THR A 296 28.05 -9.04 -17.14
C THR A 296 26.79 -8.28 -17.51
N CYS A 297 25.70 -8.56 -16.81
CA CYS A 297 24.45 -7.82 -16.94
C CYS A 297 24.45 -6.54 -16.10
N HIS A 298 23.68 -5.55 -16.54
CA HIS A 298 23.32 -4.39 -15.73
C HIS A 298 22.77 -4.87 -14.38
N PRO A 299 23.07 -4.21 -13.24
CA PRO A 299 22.73 -4.71 -11.89
C PRO A 299 21.25 -5.00 -11.61
N ARG A 300 20.33 -4.50 -12.44
CA ARG A 300 18.89 -4.80 -12.38
C ARG A 300 18.48 -6.09 -13.11
N TRP A 301 19.32 -6.62 -13.98
CA TRP A 301 18.96 -7.67 -14.95
C TRP A 301 19.87 -8.89 -14.86
N THR A 302 19.35 -10.09 -15.16
CA THR A 302 20.03 -11.39 -15.04
C THR A 302 19.64 -12.35 -16.17
N GLY A 303 20.35 -13.48 -16.25
CA GLY A 303 20.22 -14.52 -17.26
C GLY A 303 21.22 -14.35 -18.40
N ASP A 304 21.39 -15.38 -19.23
CA ASP A 304 22.39 -15.45 -20.31
C ASP A 304 22.32 -14.30 -21.34
N LYS A 305 21.20 -13.58 -21.37
CA LYS A 305 20.94 -12.43 -22.25
C LYS A 305 20.49 -11.18 -21.49
N CYS A 306 20.59 -11.18 -20.17
CA CYS A 306 20.19 -10.08 -19.29
C CYS A 306 18.73 -9.61 -19.50
N GLN A 307 17.80 -10.54 -19.69
CA GLN A 307 16.38 -10.22 -19.97
C GLN A 307 15.45 -10.39 -18.78
N THR A 308 15.95 -10.95 -17.68
CA THR A 308 15.12 -11.24 -16.51
C THR A 308 15.40 -10.18 -15.46
N ASP A 309 14.37 -9.52 -14.93
CA ASP A 309 14.55 -8.60 -13.78
C ASP A 309 15.06 -9.43 -12.59
N ARG A 310 16.11 -8.95 -11.93
CA ARG A 310 16.69 -9.62 -10.74
C ARG A 310 15.74 -9.58 -9.56
N PHE A 311 14.84 -8.61 -9.53
CA PHE A 311 13.96 -8.34 -8.40
C PHE A 311 12.58 -8.94 -8.63
N SER A 312 12.14 -9.72 -7.66
CA SER A 312 10.74 -10.13 -7.53
C SER A 312 10.29 -9.90 -6.10
N ILE A 313 9.07 -9.41 -5.94
CA ILE A 313 8.46 -9.18 -4.62
C ILE A 313 7.22 -10.03 -4.46
N SER A 314 7.04 -10.55 -3.24
CA SER A 314 5.78 -11.14 -2.82
C SER A 314 5.53 -10.81 -1.35
N ARG A 315 4.28 -10.90 -0.92
CA ARG A 315 3.85 -10.57 0.46
C ARG A 315 3.16 -11.77 1.11
N ALA A 316 3.20 -11.82 2.43
CA ALA A 316 2.31 -12.67 3.22
C ALA A 316 1.36 -11.79 4.03
N LYS A 317 0.09 -12.20 4.10
CA LYS A 317 -0.87 -11.62 5.03
C LYS A 317 -0.40 -11.92 6.46
N THR A 318 -0.41 -10.92 7.35
CA THR A 318 0.11 -11.02 8.73
C THR A 318 -0.86 -10.44 9.75
N ASN A 319 -0.60 -10.63 11.04
CA ASN A 319 -1.41 -9.99 12.07
C ASN A 319 -1.08 -8.50 12.18
N PRO A 320 -2.02 -7.66 12.68
CA PRO A 320 -1.79 -6.23 12.85
C PRO A 320 -0.50 -5.89 13.63
N GLY A 321 0.17 -4.82 13.20
CA GLY A 321 1.42 -4.34 13.81
C GLY A 321 2.69 -5.06 13.33
N VAL A 322 2.57 -6.11 12.53
CA VAL A 322 3.70 -6.81 11.90
C VAL A 322 3.40 -6.96 10.42
N ALA A 323 4.42 -6.78 9.58
CA ALA A 323 4.33 -7.07 8.16
C ALA A 323 5.43 -8.04 7.74
N MET A 324 5.09 -8.98 6.85
CA MET A 324 6.02 -9.96 6.29
C MET A 324 6.07 -9.81 4.78
N PHE A 325 7.27 -9.59 4.28
CA PHE A 325 7.52 -9.46 2.85
C PHE A 325 8.67 -10.35 2.44
N PHE A 326 8.67 -10.63 1.15
CA PHE A 326 9.66 -11.45 0.51
C PHE A 326 10.24 -10.69 -0.66
N CYS A 327 11.54 -10.42 -0.58
CA CYS A 327 12.31 -9.97 -1.72
C CYS A 327 13.10 -11.16 -2.25
N THR A 328 12.96 -11.41 -3.54
CA THR A 328 13.78 -12.38 -4.24
C THR A 328 14.77 -11.62 -5.10
N PHE A 329 16.03 -11.97 -4.96
CA PHE A 329 17.10 -11.45 -5.80
C PHE A 329 17.75 -12.60 -6.57
N SER A 330 17.76 -12.48 -7.89
CA SER A 330 18.35 -13.49 -8.78
C SER A 330 19.79 -13.11 -9.15
N THR A 331 20.74 -14.04 -9.02
CA THR A 331 22.16 -13.85 -9.37
C THR A 331 22.58 -14.72 -10.54
N ASP A 332 23.43 -14.22 -11.43
CA ASP A 332 23.91 -15.00 -12.59
C ASP A 332 24.94 -16.07 -12.22
N THR A 333 25.62 -15.92 -11.08
CA THR A 333 26.66 -16.85 -10.63
C THR A 333 26.41 -17.29 -9.19
N SER A 334 26.81 -18.50 -8.85
CA SER A 334 26.89 -18.96 -7.46
C SER A 334 28.05 -18.23 -6.76
N GLY A 335 27.76 -17.09 -6.14
CA GLY A 335 28.74 -16.19 -5.52
C GLY A 335 28.15 -15.33 -4.40
N ASN A 336 28.97 -14.47 -3.80
CA ASN A 336 28.58 -13.61 -2.66
C ASN A 336 27.40 -12.71 -3.04
N ILE A 337 26.22 -13.03 -2.51
CA ILE A 337 25.01 -12.24 -2.68
C ILE A 337 25.18 -10.93 -1.89
N PRO A 338 24.91 -9.75 -2.49
CA PRO A 338 24.96 -8.47 -1.78
C PRO A 338 24.02 -8.44 -0.58
N SER A 339 24.35 -7.64 0.44
CA SER A 339 23.50 -7.53 1.63
C SER A 339 22.14 -6.92 1.27
N ILE A 340 21.07 -7.65 1.58
CA ILE A 340 19.70 -7.18 1.42
C ILE A 340 19.21 -6.65 2.76
N LYS A 341 18.62 -5.45 2.70
CA LYS A 341 18.04 -4.79 3.86
C LYS A 341 16.65 -4.29 3.53
N ALA A 342 15.84 -4.14 4.58
CA ALA A 342 14.53 -3.53 4.49
C ALA A 342 14.35 -2.45 5.57
N THR A 343 13.61 -1.40 5.24
CA THR A 343 13.37 -0.26 6.13
C THR A 343 11.95 0.30 5.99
N VAL A 344 11.50 1.06 6.99
CA VAL A 344 10.18 1.71 7.08
C VAL A 344 10.38 3.22 7.24
N GLY A 345 9.50 4.03 6.64
CA GLY A 345 9.56 5.50 6.80
C GLY A 345 9.74 6.25 5.48
N ASP A 346 10.46 7.37 5.49
CA ASP A 346 10.82 8.09 4.26
C ASP A 346 12.10 7.53 3.62
N PHE A 347 12.39 7.94 2.38
CA PHE A 347 13.56 7.46 1.64
C PHE A 347 14.87 8.18 2.05
N SER A 348 14.93 8.78 3.24
CA SER A 348 16.14 9.45 3.72
C SER A 348 17.26 8.43 4.00
N MET A 349 18.51 8.86 3.78
CA MET A 349 19.69 8.02 4.05
C MET A 349 19.82 7.60 5.52
N GLU A 350 19.23 8.34 6.45
CA GLU A 350 19.22 8.03 7.89
C GLU A 350 18.44 6.73 8.20
N ASN A 351 17.36 6.47 7.46
CA ASN A 351 16.61 5.23 7.57
C ASN A 351 17.37 4.01 7.01
N TRP A 352 18.45 4.23 6.25
CA TRP A 352 19.24 3.16 5.62
C TRP A 352 20.28 2.59 6.59
N GLU A 353 20.83 3.43 7.47
CA GLU A 353 21.77 3.02 8.53
C GLU A 353 21.07 2.11 9.56
N ASN A 354 19.78 2.35 9.79
CA ASN A 354 18.94 1.63 10.75
C ASN A 354 18.21 0.41 10.14
N ALA A 355 18.38 0.12 8.85
CA ALA A 355 17.65 -0.92 8.14
C ALA A 355 17.97 -2.33 8.67
N GLN A 356 16.95 -3.17 8.80
CA GLN A 356 17.09 -4.53 9.31
C GLN A 356 17.68 -5.47 8.26
N ALA A 357 18.63 -6.31 8.67
CA ALA A 357 19.22 -7.35 7.83
C ALA A 357 18.24 -8.54 7.69
N ALA A 358 18.10 -9.08 6.48
CA ALA A 358 17.19 -10.19 6.21
C ALA A 358 17.72 -11.55 6.71
N ASN A 359 16.81 -12.41 7.19
CA ASN A 359 17.12 -13.83 7.41
C ASN A 359 17.25 -14.51 6.04
N THR A 360 18.44 -15.03 5.74
CA THR A 360 18.77 -15.58 4.43
C THR A 360 18.50 -17.07 4.41
N ALA A 361 17.54 -17.52 3.61
CA ALA A 361 17.40 -18.93 3.24
C ALA A 361 17.99 -19.08 1.83
N THR A 362 19.27 -19.40 1.76
CA THR A 362 19.96 -19.70 0.51
C THR A 362 19.82 -21.18 0.21
N ASP A 363 18.98 -21.53 -0.75
CA ASP A 363 19.11 -22.83 -1.41
C ASP A 363 20.33 -22.72 -2.35
N GLN A 364 21.47 -23.28 -1.91
CA GLN A 364 22.76 -23.23 -2.62
C GLN A 364 22.73 -23.92 -4.00
N SER A 365 21.60 -24.52 -4.38
CA SER A 365 21.37 -25.09 -5.71
C SER A 365 20.63 -24.15 -6.68
N SER A 366 20.14 -22.99 -6.20
CA SER A 366 19.33 -22.05 -6.98
C SER A 366 20.05 -20.71 -7.20
N LEU A 367 19.95 -20.16 -8.41
CA LEU A 367 20.40 -18.79 -8.77
C LEU A 367 19.49 -17.70 -8.18
N GLN A 368 18.64 -18.04 -7.21
CA GLN A 368 17.67 -17.16 -6.58
C GLN A 368 17.90 -17.15 -5.08
N SER A 369 18.06 -15.97 -4.52
CA SER A 369 18.16 -15.76 -3.09
C SER A 369 16.86 -15.17 -2.58
N TYR A 370 16.26 -15.87 -1.63
CA TYR A 370 14.99 -15.49 -1.03
C TYR A 370 15.23 -14.86 0.34
N PHE A 371 14.68 -13.68 0.52
CA PHE A 371 14.87 -12.88 1.73
C PHE A 371 13.52 -12.56 2.32
N SER A 372 13.25 -13.17 3.47
CA SER A 372 12.10 -12.84 4.29
C SER A 372 12.50 -11.83 5.36
N PHE A 373 11.71 -10.78 5.51
CA PHE A 373 11.84 -9.83 6.61
C PHE A 373 10.48 -9.64 7.28
N SER A 374 10.51 -9.64 8.61
CA SER A 374 9.37 -9.31 9.46
C SER A 374 9.68 -8.00 10.15
N ILE A 375 8.95 -6.94 9.82
CA ILE A 375 9.15 -5.62 10.41
C ILE A 375 7.93 -5.27 11.26
N ASN A 376 8.17 -4.74 12.45
CA ASN A 376 7.11 -4.14 13.25
C ASN A 376 6.73 -2.80 12.61
N VAL A 377 5.49 -2.70 12.14
CA VAL A 377 5.01 -1.52 11.42
C VAL A 377 4.01 -0.78 12.30
N ASN A 378 4.29 0.48 12.56
CA ASN A 378 3.37 1.36 13.27
C ASN A 378 2.58 2.18 12.25
N GLY A 379 1.38 1.69 11.89
CA GLY A 379 0.51 2.35 10.91
C GLY A 379 0.91 2.11 9.45
N ASN A 380 0.51 3.02 8.56
CA ASN A 380 0.65 2.90 7.08
C ASN A 380 1.99 3.46 6.55
N GLN A 381 3.10 3.15 7.21
CA GLN A 381 4.41 3.59 6.74
C GLN A 381 4.83 2.82 5.46
N PRO A 382 5.34 3.48 4.41
CA PRO A 382 5.81 2.79 3.23
C PRO A 382 7.09 2.01 3.56
N ILE A 383 7.21 0.84 2.94
CA ILE A 383 8.26 -0.13 3.24
C ILE A 383 9.13 -0.26 2.01
N TYR A 384 10.44 -0.21 2.21
CA TYR A 384 11.40 -0.29 1.12
C TYR A 384 12.27 -1.52 1.29
N CYS A 385 12.50 -2.19 0.16
CA CYS A 385 13.48 -3.25 0.05
C CYS A 385 14.62 -2.80 -0.85
N PHE A 386 15.86 -2.96 -0.39
CA PHE A 386 17.04 -2.55 -1.14
C PHE A 386 18.20 -3.54 -1.00
N VAL A 387 19.08 -3.53 -2.00
CA VAL A 387 20.20 -4.46 -2.14
C VAL A 387 21.46 -3.67 -2.43
N GLY A 388 22.53 -3.91 -1.66
CA GLY A 388 23.82 -3.25 -1.88
C GLY A 388 24.91 -3.77 -0.96
N THR A 389 26.15 -3.31 -1.14
CA THR A 389 27.25 -3.51 -0.19
C THR A 389 27.71 -2.15 0.34
N SER A 390 28.26 -2.09 1.55
CA SER A 390 28.76 -0.85 2.13
C SER A 390 30.02 -0.28 1.45
N THR A 391 30.54 -0.95 0.41
CA THR A 391 31.88 -0.66 -0.14
C THR A 391 31.97 -0.68 -1.67
N SER A 392 30.88 -0.81 -2.43
CA SER A 392 30.97 -0.73 -3.90
C SER A 392 29.73 -0.12 -4.54
N ASP A 393 29.95 0.76 -5.52
CA ASP A 393 28.96 1.44 -6.38
C ASP A 393 28.17 0.51 -7.31
N ILE A 394 28.07 -0.78 -6.99
CA ILE A 394 27.34 -1.77 -7.79
C ILE A 394 25.85 -1.62 -7.48
N GLY A 395 25.19 -0.80 -8.30
CA GLY A 395 23.76 -0.88 -8.64
C GLY A 395 22.80 -1.01 -7.48
N PHE A 396 22.37 0.12 -6.94
CA PHE A 396 21.24 0.18 -6.05
C PHE A 396 19.94 0.03 -6.87
N ALA A 397 19.05 -0.85 -6.40
CA ALA A 397 17.66 -0.83 -6.79
C ALA A 397 16.82 -0.88 -5.51
N PHE A 398 15.77 -0.07 -5.48
CA PHE A 398 14.81 -0.05 -4.40
C PHE A 398 13.42 -0.27 -4.97
N ILE A 399 12.59 -0.96 -4.21
CA ILE A 399 11.20 -1.15 -4.53
C ILE A 399 10.37 -0.79 -3.31
N ARG A 400 9.41 0.11 -3.50
CA ARG A 400 8.39 0.40 -2.50
C ARG A 400 7.42 -0.77 -2.49
N LEU A 401 7.22 -1.35 -1.32
CA LEU A 401 6.29 -2.45 -1.13
C LEU A 401 4.89 -1.87 -0.90
N PRO A 402 3.83 -2.55 -1.40
CA PRO A 402 2.45 -2.15 -1.15
C PRO A 402 2.12 -2.22 0.35
N LEU A 403 1.04 -1.58 0.78
CA LEU A 403 0.58 -1.62 2.18
C LEU A 403 0.34 -3.09 2.63
N PRO A 404 0.65 -3.42 3.90
CA PRO A 404 0.49 -4.77 4.40
C PRO A 404 -0.99 -5.16 4.55
N GLU A 405 -1.38 -6.28 3.96
CA GLU A 405 -2.67 -6.91 4.25
C GLU A 405 -2.63 -7.55 5.63
N THR A 406 -3.60 -7.23 6.49
CA THR A 406 -3.66 -7.75 7.86
C THR A 406 -4.82 -8.70 8.08
N PHE A 407 -4.62 -9.72 8.92
CA PHE A 407 -5.69 -10.58 9.40
C PHE A 407 -6.58 -9.84 10.39
N VAL A 408 -7.89 -10.08 10.29
CA VAL A 408 -8.82 -9.67 11.35
C VAL A 408 -8.63 -10.60 12.55
N LEU A 409 -8.28 -10.04 13.71
CA LEU A 409 -7.99 -10.83 14.90
C LEU A 409 -9.27 -11.49 15.47
N PRO A 410 -9.16 -12.70 16.06
CA PRO A 410 -10.31 -13.50 16.46
C PRO A 410 -10.93 -13.00 17.77
N VAL A 411 -12.23 -12.71 17.76
CA VAL A 411 -12.98 -12.24 18.94
C VAL A 411 -14.23 -13.10 19.13
N PHE A 412 -14.45 -13.56 20.36
CA PHE A 412 -15.64 -14.32 20.72
C PHE A 412 -16.87 -13.42 20.86
N ASN A 413 -18.00 -13.88 20.35
CA ASN A 413 -19.27 -13.18 20.49
C ASN A 413 -20.05 -13.55 21.76
N LYS A 414 -19.63 -14.60 22.48
CA LYS A 414 -20.29 -15.11 23.69
C LYS A 414 -19.32 -15.26 24.85
N ALA A 415 -19.83 -15.04 26.06
CA ALA A 415 -19.11 -15.35 27.29
C ALA A 415 -19.03 -16.88 27.49
N PRO A 416 -18.00 -17.38 28.21
CA PRO A 416 -17.96 -18.77 28.64
C PRO A 416 -19.08 -19.07 29.65
N GLU A 417 -19.40 -20.35 29.81
CA GLU A 417 -20.43 -20.85 30.73
C GLU A 417 -19.79 -21.54 31.94
N VAL A 418 -20.48 -21.51 33.09
CA VAL A 418 -20.04 -22.25 34.29
C VAL A 418 -20.52 -23.70 34.19
N ALA A 419 -19.58 -24.63 34.09
CA ALA A 419 -19.85 -26.07 34.15
C ALA A 419 -19.93 -26.57 35.60
N GLU A 420 -19.04 -26.09 36.47
CA GLU A 420 -19.00 -26.44 37.89
C GLU A 420 -18.41 -25.29 38.71
N LEU A 421 -18.95 -25.05 39.91
CA LEU A 421 -18.51 -23.97 40.80
C LEU A 421 -18.17 -24.53 42.18
N GLY A 422 -16.94 -24.27 42.63
CA GLY A 422 -16.45 -24.67 43.95
C GLY A 422 -16.21 -23.46 44.88
N PHE A 423 -15.63 -23.75 46.05
CA PHE A 423 -15.23 -22.71 47.00
C PHE A 423 -13.88 -22.08 46.67
N ASN A 424 -13.00 -22.79 45.96
CA ASN A 424 -11.68 -22.30 45.55
C ASN A 424 -11.35 -22.56 44.07
N TYR A 425 -12.34 -22.97 43.29
CA TYR A 425 -12.19 -23.22 41.85
C TYR A 425 -13.51 -23.01 41.09
N VAL A 426 -13.41 -22.86 39.77
CA VAL A 426 -14.54 -22.90 38.84
C VAL A 426 -14.13 -23.61 37.56
N ILE A 427 -14.96 -24.51 37.05
CA ILE A 427 -14.80 -25.11 35.73
C ILE A 427 -15.65 -24.33 34.76
N ILE A 428 -15.00 -23.68 33.80
CA ILE A 428 -15.65 -22.94 32.72
C ILE A 428 -15.64 -23.77 31.44
N ALA A 429 -16.67 -23.58 30.60
CA ALA A 429 -16.81 -24.23 29.30
C ALA A 429 -17.10 -23.21 28.20
N TRP A 430 -16.57 -23.42 27.00
CA TRP A 430 -16.84 -22.58 25.83
C TRP A 430 -16.65 -23.36 24.54
N ASP A 431 -17.30 -22.93 23.46
CA ASP A 431 -17.09 -23.51 22.14
C ASP A 431 -15.79 -23.00 21.51
N SER A 432 -15.12 -23.84 20.73
CA SER A 432 -13.96 -23.46 19.93
C SER A 432 -14.32 -22.34 18.96
N TRP A 433 -13.44 -21.35 18.81
CA TRP A 433 -13.68 -20.21 17.94
C TRP A 433 -14.01 -20.65 16.51
N ASN A 434 -15.05 -20.04 15.94
CA ASN A 434 -15.52 -20.36 14.59
C ASN A 434 -15.89 -19.08 13.85
N GLY A 435 -15.15 -18.74 12.79
CA GLY A 435 -15.37 -17.52 12.01
C GLY A 435 -16.74 -17.37 11.32
N ASN A 436 -17.61 -18.40 11.36
CA ASN A 436 -19.01 -18.26 10.92
C ASN A 436 -19.94 -17.70 12.02
N VAL A 437 -19.50 -17.79 13.29
CA VAL A 437 -20.29 -17.41 14.48
C VAL A 437 -19.61 -16.30 15.26
N ASP A 438 -18.28 -16.30 15.28
CA ASP A 438 -17.39 -15.34 15.91
C ASP A 438 -16.76 -14.40 14.87
N VAL A 439 -16.06 -13.37 15.32
CA VAL A 439 -15.39 -12.38 14.45
C VAL A 439 -13.94 -12.78 14.25
N GLY A 440 -13.39 -12.53 13.06
CA GLY A 440 -11.96 -12.64 12.76
C GLY A 440 -11.59 -13.81 11.84
N GLU A 441 -10.30 -14.09 11.74
CA GLU A 441 -9.73 -15.12 10.86
C GLU A 441 -8.83 -16.10 11.64
N GLY A 442 -8.96 -17.39 11.34
CA GLY A 442 -8.07 -18.47 11.83
C GLY A 442 -6.84 -18.71 10.94
N PRO A 443 -5.86 -19.53 11.36
CA PRO A 443 -6.02 -20.62 12.32
C PRO A 443 -5.77 -20.23 13.78
N ILE A 444 -6.55 -20.81 14.69
CA ILE A 444 -6.45 -20.59 16.14
C ILE A 444 -5.51 -21.62 16.77
N ILE A 445 -4.46 -21.14 17.42
CA ILE A 445 -3.44 -21.98 18.09
C ILE A 445 -3.72 -22.16 19.58
N GLY A 446 -4.62 -21.36 20.15
CA GLY A 446 -4.99 -21.46 21.55
C GLY A 446 -5.86 -20.31 22.03
N TYR A 447 -6.05 -20.25 23.33
CA TYR A 447 -6.91 -19.31 24.03
C TYR A 447 -6.19 -18.78 25.26
N LYS A 448 -6.35 -17.51 25.62
CA LYS A 448 -5.96 -17.01 26.95
C LYS A 448 -7.19 -16.79 27.79
N VAL A 449 -7.20 -17.41 28.96
CA VAL A 449 -8.23 -17.22 29.98
C VAL A 449 -7.72 -16.16 30.95
N TYR A 450 -8.44 -15.05 31.04
CA TYR A 450 -8.21 -13.96 31.97
C TYR A 450 -9.13 -14.10 33.17
N VAL A 451 -8.59 -13.91 34.37
CA VAL A 451 -9.33 -13.94 35.63
C VAL A 451 -8.98 -12.68 36.40
N THR A 452 -9.99 -11.87 36.63
CA THR A 452 -9.87 -10.58 37.32
C THR A 452 -10.62 -10.65 38.64
N ASP A 453 -9.95 -10.29 39.73
CA ASP A 453 -10.55 -10.25 41.06
C ASP A 453 -11.27 -8.93 41.35
N SER A 454 -11.96 -8.85 42.50
CA SER A 454 -12.64 -7.64 42.98
C SER A 454 -11.72 -6.42 43.12
N ASP A 455 -10.42 -6.62 43.37
CA ASP A 455 -9.42 -5.55 43.51
C ASP A 455 -8.81 -5.15 42.16
N ARG A 456 -9.32 -5.71 41.06
CA ARG A 456 -8.84 -5.55 39.68
C ARG A 456 -7.44 -6.09 39.44
N ASN A 457 -6.98 -7.05 40.23
CA ASN A 457 -5.79 -7.82 39.87
C ASN A 457 -6.20 -8.86 38.84
N GLU A 458 -5.49 -8.86 37.72
CA GLU A 458 -5.76 -9.77 36.60
C GLU A 458 -4.60 -10.75 36.43
N ARG A 459 -4.94 -12.03 36.27
CA ARG A 459 -4.01 -13.09 35.85
C ARG A 459 -4.54 -13.78 34.61
N ASN A 460 -3.65 -14.28 33.78
CA ASN A 460 -4.03 -15.03 32.58
C ASN A 460 -3.30 -16.36 32.45
N THR A 461 -3.90 -17.30 31.71
CA THR A 461 -3.30 -18.59 31.38
C THR A 461 -3.58 -18.93 29.92
N PHE A 462 -2.53 -19.33 29.18
CA PHE A 462 -2.65 -19.75 27.79
C PHE A 462 -2.93 -21.25 27.68
N ILE A 463 -3.87 -21.62 26.82
CA ILE A 463 -4.34 -22.99 26.58
C ILE A 463 -4.20 -23.28 25.08
N ALA A 464 -3.36 -24.24 24.71
CA ALA A 464 -3.13 -24.60 23.31
C ALA A 464 -4.33 -25.39 22.71
N SER A 465 -4.64 -25.14 21.44
CA SER A 465 -5.77 -25.78 20.74
C SER A 465 -5.49 -27.24 20.32
N SER A 466 -4.22 -27.64 20.18
CA SER A 466 -3.81 -28.94 19.62
C SER A 466 -3.21 -29.94 20.61
N GLY A 467 -3.13 -29.64 21.92
CA GLY A 467 -2.58 -30.61 22.87
C GLY A 467 -2.54 -30.16 24.33
N ALA A 468 -3.52 -30.62 25.11
CA ALA A 468 -3.43 -31.10 26.50
C ALA A 468 -4.81 -31.00 27.19
N LEU A 469 -5.72 -31.94 26.91
CA LEU A 469 -6.67 -32.35 27.94
C LEU A 469 -5.86 -33.17 28.96
N MET A 470 -5.89 -32.73 30.22
CA MET A 470 -5.20 -33.34 31.36
C MET A 470 -5.05 -34.86 31.25
N GLU A 471 -3.80 -35.36 31.27
CA GLU A 471 -3.51 -36.61 31.97
C GLU A 471 -3.63 -36.29 33.47
N MET A 472 -4.72 -36.74 34.08
CA MET A 472 -4.87 -36.76 35.54
C MET A 472 -3.99 -37.88 36.11
N GLU A 473 -2.87 -37.56 36.74
CA GLU A 473 -2.28 -38.46 37.74
C GLU A 473 -2.82 -38.16 39.14
N SER A 474 -3.58 -39.12 39.65
CA SER A 474 -4.03 -39.34 41.04
C SER A 474 -4.88 -38.21 41.66
N SER A 475 -6.16 -38.39 42.00
CA SER A 475 -6.73 -39.50 42.76
C SER A 475 -8.27 -39.43 42.66
N GLY A 476 -8.92 -40.53 42.27
CA GLY A 476 -10.33 -40.76 42.60
C GLY A 476 -11.36 -40.68 41.46
N ILE A 477 -11.46 -41.78 40.70
CA ILE A 477 -12.67 -42.32 40.02
C ILE A 477 -13.41 -41.36 39.05
N ALA A 478 -13.14 -41.51 37.74
CA ALA A 478 -14.03 -41.05 36.68
C ALA A 478 -14.57 -42.24 35.87
N SER A 479 -15.89 -42.28 35.71
CA SER A 479 -16.61 -43.25 34.87
C SER A 479 -16.41 -42.92 33.39
N SER A 480 -15.88 -43.87 32.63
CA SER A 480 -15.82 -43.80 31.17
C SER A 480 -17.22 -43.82 30.57
N ARG A 481 -17.71 -42.66 30.11
CA ARG A 481 -18.73 -42.62 29.04
C ARG A 481 -18.04 -42.33 27.72
N LYS A 482 -18.06 -43.33 26.83
CA LYS A 482 -17.66 -43.22 25.43
C LYS A 482 -18.29 -41.99 24.78
N ARG A 483 -17.44 -41.15 24.18
CA ARG A 483 -17.82 -40.05 23.27
C ARG A 483 -18.84 -40.55 22.24
N ARG A 484 -19.99 -39.88 22.17
CA ARG A 484 -20.85 -39.95 20.99
C ARG A 484 -20.28 -38.98 19.94
N GLN A 485 -20.29 -39.43 18.71
CA GLN A 485 -19.87 -38.72 17.52
C GLN A 485 -20.79 -37.50 17.33
N GLY A 486 -20.27 -36.28 17.53
CA GLY A 486 -21.04 -35.03 17.42
C GLY A 486 -20.55 -33.83 18.25
N ASP A 487 -19.50 -33.98 19.07
CA ASP A 487 -19.05 -32.94 20.02
C ASP A 487 -17.58 -32.53 19.73
N GLU A 488 -17.33 -32.05 18.51
CA GLU A 488 -16.07 -31.39 18.14
C GLU A 488 -16.27 -29.87 18.29
N GLY A 489 -16.10 -29.35 19.51
CA GLY A 489 -16.19 -27.91 19.74
C GLY A 489 -16.08 -27.47 21.20
N LEU A 490 -16.63 -28.22 22.15
CA LEU A 490 -16.68 -27.78 23.56
C LEU A 490 -15.33 -27.96 24.28
N LEU A 491 -14.78 -26.87 24.79
CA LEU A 491 -13.57 -26.77 25.59
C LEU A 491 -13.93 -26.52 27.06
N MET A 492 -13.14 -27.05 27.98
CA MET A 492 -13.31 -26.83 29.42
C MET A 492 -11.98 -26.52 30.10
N TYR A 493 -11.99 -25.61 31.08
CA TYR A 493 -10.80 -25.26 31.86
C TYR A 493 -11.15 -25.08 33.34
N ASN A 494 -10.30 -25.63 34.21
CA ASN A 494 -10.44 -25.51 35.66
C ASN A 494 -9.60 -24.34 36.17
N VAL A 495 -10.26 -23.25 36.56
CA VAL A 495 -9.64 -22.10 37.20
C VAL A 495 -9.53 -22.38 38.70
N THR A 496 -8.31 -22.58 39.20
CA THR A 496 -8.04 -22.91 40.61
C THR A 496 -7.39 -21.76 41.38
N GLY A 497 -7.33 -21.87 42.70
CA GLY A 497 -6.67 -20.87 43.55
C GLY A 497 -7.45 -19.57 43.59
N LEU A 498 -8.76 -19.70 43.75
CA LEU A 498 -9.70 -18.62 44.05
C LEU A 498 -9.99 -18.62 45.55
N ASP A 499 -10.30 -17.46 46.10
CA ASP A 499 -10.71 -17.28 47.49
C ASP A 499 -12.22 -17.52 47.62
N ASP A 500 -12.68 -17.98 48.78
CA ASP A 500 -14.08 -18.35 49.01
C ASP A 500 -14.99 -17.14 49.22
N GLY A 501 -16.17 -17.13 48.59
CA GLY A 501 -17.12 -16.03 48.65
C GLY A 501 -16.68 -14.75 47.91
N GLN A 502 -15.63 -14.81 47.10
CA GLN A 502 -15.12 -13.67 46.33
C GLN A 502 -15.67 -13.66 44.90
N ALA A 503 -15.91 -12.46 44.37
CA ALA A 503 -16.35 -12.25 43.00
C ALA A 503 -15.16 -12.20 42.04
N TYR A 504 -15.33 -12.81 40.87
CA TYR A 504 -14.35 -12.80 39.79
C TYR A 504 -15.03 -12.54 38.45
N GLU A 505 -14.28 -11.91 37.55
CA GLU A 505 -14.64 -11.71 36.15
C GLU A 505 -13.71 -12.55 35.27
N ILE A 506 -14.28 -13.39 34.42
CA ILE A 506 -13.54 -14.31 33.56
C ILE A 506 -13.82 -13.98 32.10
N GLN A 507 -12.76 -13.74 31.33
CA GLN A 507 -12.83 -13.48 29.89
C GLN A 507 -11.90 -14.40 29.13
N ILE A 508 -12.22 -14.67 27.87
CA ILE A 508 -11.39 -15.50 27.00
C ILE A 508 -11.04 -14.71 25.74
N SER A 509 -9.76 -14.67 25.39
CA SER A 509 -9.31 -14.24 24.06
C SER A 509 -8.90 -15.46 23.25
N ALA A 510 -9.22 -15.44 21.95
CA ALA A 510 -8.69 -16.41 21.00
C ALA A 510 -7.33 -15.91 20.48
N VAL A 511 -6.40 -16.84 20.27
CA VAL A 511 -5.05 -16.54 19.78
C VAL A 511 -4.84 -17.25 18.46
N ARG A 512 -4.74 -16.46 17.40
CA ARG A 512 -4.35 -16.90 16.07
C ARG A 512 -2.84 -17.16 16.03
N GLU A 513 -2.43 -18.03 15.11
CA GLU A 513 -1.02 -18.18 14.75
C GLU A 513 -0.36 -16.84 14.34
N GLY A 514 0.89 -16.64 14.76
CA GLY A 514 1.73 -15.48 14.40
C GLY A 514 1.92 -14.47 15.53
N VAL A 515 2.92 -13.58 15.37
CA VAL A 515 3.17 -12.45 16.29
C VAL A 515 1.94 -11.57 16.34
N ASN A 516 1.58 -11.02 17.51
CA ASN A 516 0.37 -10.21 17.71
C ASN A 516 -0.95 -10.89 17.30
N GLY A 517 -1.02 -12.24 17.33
CA GLY A 517 -2.21 -13.00 16.95
C GLY A 517 -3.32 -13.07 18.00
N GLU A 518 -3.13 -12.49 19.18
CA GLU A 518 -4.16 -12.46 20.22
C GLU A 518 -5.23 -11.42 19.88
N GLY A 519 -6.48 -11.87 19.75
CA GLY A 519 -7.62 -10.98 19.60
C GLY A 519 -8.10 -10.39 20.92
N GLU A 520 -9.05 -9.46 20.82
CA GLU A 520 -9.63 -8.84 22.00
C GLU A 520 -10.32 -9.84 22.93
N LYS A 521 -10.37 -9.51 24.23
CA LYS A 521 -11.08 -10.30 25.22
C LYS A 521 -12.57 -10.33 24.88
N GLY A 522 -13.13 -11.52 24.75
CA GLY A 522 -14.57 -11.71 24.54
C GLY A 522 -15.40 -11.25 25.75
N PRO A 523 -16.74 -11.39 25.67
CA PRO A 523 -17.65 -11.02 26.74
C PRO A 523 -17.30 -11.68 28.08
N ALA A 524 -17.48 -10.93 29.17
CA ALA A 524 -17.12 -11.37 30.50
C ALA A 524 -18.18 -12.25 31.17
N LEU A 525 -17.70 -13.28 31.87
CA LEU A 525 -18.46 -14.12 32.78
C LEU A 525 -18.17 -13.68 34.22
N SER A 526 -19.19 -13.16 34.91
CA SER A 526 -19.09 -12.83 36.33
C SER A 526 -19.51 -14.02 37.21
N ILE A 527 -18.67 -14.39 38.16
CA ILE A 527 -18.95 -15.47 39.13
C ILE A 527 -18.63 -15.03 40.56
N THR A 528 -19.19 -15.72 41.55
CA THR A 528 -18.81 -15.60 42.95
C THR A 528 -18.61 -17.00 43.50
N THR A 529 -17.43 -17.29 44.04
CA THR A 529 -17.11 -18.62 44.60
C THR A 529 -17.98 -18.93 45.81
N ILE A 530 -18.16 -20.22 46.08
CA ILE A 530 -18.96 -20.65 47.24
C ILE A 530 -18.23 -20.29 48.52
N LYS A 531 -18.91 -19.61 49.46
CA LYS A 531 -18.34 -19.25 50.76
C LYS A 531 -18.25 -20.46 51.69
N LEU A 532 -17.10 -20.66 52.32
CA LEU A 532 -16.91 -21.75 53.29
C LEU A 532 -17.72 -21.47 54.56
N GLY A 533 -18.70 -22.33 54.84
CA GLY A 533 -19.50 -22.27 56.07
C GLY A 533 -20.92 -21.70 55.92
N GLU A 534 -21.34 -21.27 54.72
CA GLU A 534 -22.76 -21.04 54.45
C GLU A 534 -23.45 -22.38 54.14
N SER A 535 -24.43 -22.76 54.96
CA SER A 535 -25.26 -23.94 54.73
C SER A 535 -26.00 -23.77 53.40
N LEU A 536 -25.77 -24.68 52.45
CA LEU A 536 -26.61 -24.86 51.27
C LEU A 536 -28.04 -25.20 51.71
N VAL A 537 -28.87 -24.17 51.89
CA VAL A 537 -30.31 -24.34 52.03
C VAL A 537 -30.83 -24.61 50.63
N PHE A 538 -30.88 -25.89 50.24
CA PHE A 538 -31.68 -26.31 49.11
C PHE A 538 -33.14 -25.89 49.38
N PRO A 539 -33.84 -25.26 48.42
CA PRO A 539 -35.29 -25.10 48.54
C PRO A 539 -35.91 -26.49 48.43
N ILE A 540 -36.25 -27.08 49.58
CA ILE A 540 -37.10 -28.26 49.63
C ILE A 540 -38.43 -27.84 49.02
N CYS A 541 -38.69 -28.28 47.78
CA CYS A 541 -40.02 -28.25 47.21
C CYS A 541 -40.98 -28.92 48.21
N SER A 542 -41.94 -28.13 48.70
CA SER A 542 -43.09 -28.63 49.45
C SER A 542 -43.93 -29.49 48.51
N ALA A 543 -43.62 -30.79 48.44
CA ALA A 543 -44.47 -31.78 47.82
C ALA A 543 -45.45 -32.31 48.87
N ASP A 544 -46.71 -31.97 48.66
CA ASP A 544 -47.89 -32.48 49.35
C ASP A 544 -47.79 -33.99 49.64
N ARG A 545 -47.85 -34.34 50.93
CA ARG A 545 -48.18 -35.71 51.35
C ARG A 545 -49.63 -35.96 50.97
N ASN A 546 -49.91 -36.51 49.77
CA ASN A 546 -51.04 -37.42 49.51
C ASN A 546 -51.28 -37.73 48.02
N VAL A 547 -50.33 -38.27 47.24
CA VAL A 547 -50.73 -39.05 46.04
C VAL A 547 -49.71 -40.16 45.75
N PHE A 548 -50.24 -41.29 45.27
CA PHE A 548 -49.55 -42.50 44.78
C PHE A 548 -49.14 -43.59 45.78
N ARG A 549 -50.19 -44.26 46.30
CA ARG A 549 -50.23 -45.73 46.26
C ARG A 549 -50.37 -46.21 44.80
N ARG A 550 -49.51 -47.16 44.41
CA ARG A 550 -49.74 -48.38 43.58
C ARG A 550 -48.84 -48.58 42.35
N LYS A 551 -48.31 -49.84 42.32
CA LYS A 551 -47.87 -50.69 41.19
C LYS A 551 -46.49 -50.33 40.61
N TYR A 552 -45.49 -51.22 40.58
CA TYR A 552 -45.52 -52.65 40.25
C TYR A 552 -44.49 -53.49 41.06
N ARG A 553 -44.93 -54.70 41.43
CA ARG A 553 -44.16 -55.97 41.56
C ARG A 553 -43.72 -56.36 40.14
N ILE A 554 -42.50 -56.81 39.87
CA ILE A 554 -41.86 -58.10 40.18
C ILE A 554 -40.35 -57.87 40.17
#